data_AF-A0A1A6BCJ6-F1
#
_entry.id   AF-A0A1A6BCJ6-F1
#
_cell.length_a   1.000
_cell.length_b   1.000
_cell.length_c   1.000
_cell.angle_alpha   90.00
_cell.angle_beta   90.00
_cell.angle_gamma   90.00
#
_symmetry.space_group_name_H-M   'P 1'
#
loop_
_entity.id
_entity.type
_entity.pdbx_description
1 polymer ?
#
loop_
_entity_poly.entity_id
_entity_poly.type
_entity_poly.pdbx_seq_one_letter_code
_entity_poly.pdbx_strand_id
1 'polypeptide(L)'
;MAPAAGAEVPITQGVYEYVDGSGAASTWAITTTCAPHCVAHVTTAPGHGFTAPLINGRHVVTRTVPEGVTCPSYYLGDNGSSWGGGTHPVLVRQWWDPVTLAGGVDFLESSAPCGIPNPHNSFTLVKVG
;
A
#
# COMPACT_ATOMS: atom_id res chain seq x y z
N MET A 1 0.81 -25.10 33.40
CA MET A 1 1.05 -23.90 32.59
C MET A 1 0.37 -24.11 31.25
N ALA A 2 -0.62 -23.29 30.92
CA ALA A 2 -1.33 -23.35 29.64
C ALA A 2 -0.44 -22.78 28.52
N PRO A 3 -0.49 -23.29 27.29
CA PRO A 3 0.24 -22.69 26.18
C PRO A 3 -0.37 -21.32 25.87
N ALA A 4 0.47 -20.29 25.74
CA ALA A 4 0.04 -19.01 25.23
C ALA A 4 -0.39 -19.21 23.78
N ALA A 5 -1.67 -18.97 23.51
CA ALA A 5 -2.19 -18.84 22.16
C ALA A 5 -1.59 -17.58 21.53
N GLY A 6 -0.36 -17.69 21.02
CA GLY A 6 0.07 -16.85 19.92
C GLY A 6 -0.77 -17.31 18.75
N ALA A 7 -1.73 -16.49 18.33
CA ALA A 7 -2.41 -16.71 17.06
C ALA A 7 -1.31 -16.86 16.01
N GLU A 8 -1.08 -18.10 15.56
CA GLU A 8 -0.26 -18.40 14.40
C GLU A 8 -0.93 -17.66 13.25
N VAL A 9 -0.46 -16.45 12.99
CA VAL A 9 -0.85 -15.72 11.80
C VAL A 9 -0.43 -16.63 10.65
N PRO A 10 -1.38 -17.11 9.81
CA PRO A 10 -1.02 -17.94 8.69
C PRO A 10 0.08 -17.22 7.94
N ILE A 11 1.24 -17.88 7.84
CA ILE A 11 2.45 -17.26 7.36
C ILE A 11 2.17 -16.86 5.90
N THR A 12 1.93 -15.57 5.68
CA THR A 12 1.60 -14.97 4.38
C THR A 12 2.87 -14.89 3.53
N GLN A 13 3.36 -16.06 3.14
CA GLN A 13 4.48 -16.20 2.23
C GLN A 13 3.98 -16.52 0.83
N GLY A 14 4.45 -15.75 -0.14
CA GLY A 14 4.16 -16.01 -1.54
C GLY A 14 4.12 -14.76 -2.39
N VAL A 15 3.71 -14.97 -3.63
CA VAL A 15 3.43 -13.91 -4.58
C VAL A 15 1.92 -13.68 -4.56
N TYR A 16 1.52 -12.42 -4.54
CA TYR A 16 0.14 -11.98 -4.49
C TYR A 16 -0.12 -10.96 -5.58
N GLU A 17 -1.29 -11.04 -6.19
CA GLU A 17 -1.85 -10.00 -7.02
C GLU A 17 -2.59 -9.02 -6.11
N TYR A 18 -2.09 -7.79 -6.03
CA TYR A 18 -2.78 -6.65 -5.46
C TYR A 18 -3.81 -6.17 -6.47
N VAL A 19 -5.09 -6.23 -6.12
CA VAL A 19 -6.19 -5.74 -6.96
C VAL A 19 -6.90 -4.62 -6.20
N ASP A 20 -6.84 -3.40 -6.72
CA ASP A 20 -7.57 -2.28 -6.12
C ASP A 20 -9.04 -2.24 -6.55
N GLY A 21 -9.83 -1.35 -5.93
CA GLY A 21 -11.25 -1.18 -6.24
C GLY A 21 -11.57 -0.78 -7.69
N SER A 22 -10.58 -0.35 -8.48
CA SER A 22 -10.73 -0.06 -9.92
C SER A 22 -10.42 -1.25 -10.83
N GLY A 23 -9.92 -2.36 -10.26
CA GLY A 23 -9.48 -3.54 -10.99
C GLY A 23 -8.04 -3.42 -11.50
N ALA A 24 -7.30 -2.38 -11.14
CA ALA A 24 -5.88 -2.29 -11.45
C ALA A 24 -5.10 -3.30 -10.62
N ALA A 25 -4.20 -4.04 -11.28
CA ALA A 25 -3.44 -5.12 -10.68
C ALA A 25 -1.95 -4.79 -10.58
N SER A 26 -1.31 -5.26 -9.50
CA SER A 26 0.15 -5.20 -9.32
C SER A 26 0.62 -6.44 -8.57
N THR A 27 1.87 -6.86 -8.75
CA THR A 27 2.40 -8.05 -8.10
C THR A 27 3.19 -7.70 -6.85
N TRP A 28 2.88 -8.37 -5.74
CA TRP A 28 3.57 -8.24 -4.46
C TRP A 28 4.18 -9.58 -4.06
N ALA A 29 5.49 -9.62 -3.82
CA ALA A 29 6.11 -10.75 -3.14
C ALA A 29 6.19 -10.44 -1.64
N ILE A 30 5.54 -11.26 -0.81
CA ILE A 30 5.47 -11.08 0.64
C ILE A 30 6.24 -12.19 1.32
N THR A 31 7.15 -11.80 2.22
CA THR A 31 7.84 -12.71 3.14
C THR A 31 7.62 -12.24 4.57
N THR A 32 7.09 -13.09 5.43
CA THR A 32 6.83 -12.74 6.83
C THR A 32 7.87 -13.36 7.75
N THR A 33 8.49 -12.54 8.61
CA THR A 33 9.45 -12.98 9.63
C THR A 33 8.92 -12.63 11.02
N CYS A 34 8.96 -13.58 11.97
CA CYS A 34 8.44 -13.38 13.33
C CYS A 34 9.53 -13.57 14.39
N ALA A 35 9.97 -12.47 15.02
CA ALA A 35 10.87 -12.49 16.19
C ALA A 35 10.99 -11.10 16.87
N PRO A 36 10.53 -10.88 18.12
CA PRO A 36 9.37 -11.48 18.79
C PRO A 36 8.02 -11.01 18.20
N HIS A 37 8.05 -10.04 17.28
CA HIS A 37 6.88 -9.57 16.53
C HIS A 37 6.97 -10.02 15.07
N CYS A 38 5.82 -10.17 14.41
CA CYS A 38 5.77 -10.50 12.99
C CYS A 38 5.85 -9.25 12.12
N VAL A 39 6.67 -9.31 11.07
CA VAL A 39 6.82 -8.24 10.07
C VAL A 39 6.72 -8.86 8.69
N ALA A 40 5.87 -8.30 7.84
CA ALA A 40 5.80 -8.64 6.43
C ALA A 40 6.79 -7.75 5.65
N HIS A 41 7.67 -8.37 4.89
CA HIS A 41 8.56 -7.73 3.92
C HIS A 41 7.92 -7.86 2.54
N VAL A 42 7.53 -6.74 1.95
CA VAL A 42 6.81 -6.68 0.67
C VAL A 42 7.74 -6.13 -0.38
N THR A 43 7.87 -6.84 -1.50
CA THR A 43 8.55 -6.36 -2.72
C THR A 43 7.50 -6.15 -3.80
N THR A 44 7.42 -4.95 -4.36
CA THR A 44 6.41 -4.59 -5.39
C THR A 44 7.00 -4.50 -6.79
N ALA A 45 8.31 -4.25 -6.89
CA ALA A 45 9.08 -4.23 -8.13
C ALA A 45 10.57 -4.35 -7.80
N PRO A 46 11.47 -4.63 -8.77
CA PRO A 46 12.91 -4.63 -8.52
C PRO A 46 13.37 -3.29 -7.90
N GLY A 47 13.96 -3.33 -6.71
CA GLY A 47 14.39 -2.14 -5.98
C GLY A 47 13.30 -1.38 -5.22
N HIS A 48 12.04 -1.83 -5.28
CA HIS A 48 10.91 -1.22 -4.58
C HIS A 48 10.25 -2.21 -3.62
N GLY A 49 10.10 -1.78 -2.37
CA GLY A 49 9.50 -2.58 -1.33
C GLY A 49 9.29 -1.80 -0.05
N PHE A 50 8.69 -2.46 0.94
CA PHE A 50 8.41 -1.88 2.25
C PHE A 50 8.20 -2.99 3.27
N THR A 51 8.22 -2.62 4.54
CA THR A 51 7.96 -3.54 5.64
C THR A 51 6.71 -3.11 6.39
N ALA A 52 5.85 -4.07 6.75
CA ALA A 52 4.62 -3.83 7.48
C ALA A 52 4.58 -4.72 8.74
N PRO A 53 4.80 -4.16 9.94
CA PRO A 53 4.60 -4.91 11.18
C PRO A 53 3.15 -5.37 11.33
N LEU A 54 2.97 -6.53 11.95
CA LEU A 54 1.68 -7.03 12.37
C LEU A 54 1.28 -6.39 13.71
N ILE A 55 0.21 -5.60 13.69
CA ILE A 55 -0.32 -4.86 14.84
C ILE A 55 -1.82 -5.19 14.94
N ASN A 56 -2.26 -5.70 16.09
CA ASN A 56 -3.67 -6.05 16.35
C ASN A 56 -4.30 -6.95 15.26
N GLY A 57 -3.52 -7.92 14.77
CA GLY A 57 -3.98 -8.88 13.75
C GLY A 57 -3.95 -8.37 12.30
N ARG A 58 -3.46 -7.16 12.05
CA ARG A 58 -3.31 -6.59 10.69
C ARG A 58 -1.89 -6.16 10.42
N HIS A 59 -1.42 -6.34 9.20
CA HIS A 59 -0.19 -5.68 8.77
C HIS A 59 -0.50 -4.21 8.53
N VAL A 60 0.33 -3.31 9.07
CA VAL A 60 0.13 -1.87 8.95
C VAL A 60 1.46 -1.20 8.63
N VAL A 61 1.45 -0.28 7.68
CA VAL A 61 2.61 0.54 7.33
C VAL A 61 2.17 1.97 7.03
N THR A 62 2.98 2.94 7.42
CA THR A 62 2.86 4.33 6.93
C THR A 62 4.08 4.65 6.10
N ARG A 63 3.90 5.07 4.86
CA ARG A 63 5.00 5.33 3.92
C ARG A 63 4.66 6.45 2.95
N THR A 64 5.70 7.08 2.42
CA THR A 64 5.56 8.00 1.29
C THR A 64 5.67 7.21 -0.01
N VAL A 65 4.68 7.35 -0.88
CA VAL A 65 4.70 6.82 -2.25
C VAL A 65 5.07 7.99 -3.16
N PRO A 66 6.26 7.97 -3.81
CA PRO A 66 6.75 9.11 -4.59
C PRO A 66 5.85 9.51 -5.76
N GLU A 67 5.17 8.54 -6.36
CA GLU A 67 4.34 8.72 -7.56
C GLU A 67 2.86 8.42 -7.29
N GLY A 68 2.36 8.78 -6.10
CA GLY A 68 1.01 8.35 -5.68
C GLY A 68 -0.14 9.31 -6.02
N VAL A 69 0.13 10.53 -6.48
CA VAL A 69 -0.90 11.43 -7.03
C VAL A 69 -0.41 12.01 -8.35
N THR A 70 -1.21 11.85 -9.41
CA THR A 70 -0.94 12.48 -10.71
C THR A 70 -1.92 13.62 -10.92
N CYS A 71 -1.41 14.85 -10.96
CA CYS A 71 -2.20 16.03 -11.25
C CYS A 71 -2.26 16.31 -12.76
N PRO A 72 -3.44 16.66 -13.31
CA PRO A 72 -3.56 17.10 -14.68
C PRO A 72 -2.79 18.41 -14.88
N SER A 73 -2.21 18.58 -16.07
CA SER A 73 -1.57 19.83 -16.45
C SER A 73 -2.64 20.88 -16.76
N TYR A 74 -2.66 21.99 -16.03
CA TYR A 74 -3.49 23.14 -16.39
C TYR A 74 -2.68 24.07 -17.30
N TYR A 75 -3.21 24.37 -18.48
CA TYR A 75 -2.61 25.35 -19.38
C TYR A 75 -3.18 26.73 -19.06
N LEU A 76 -2.32 27.68 -18.69
CA LEU A 76 -2.72 29.06 -18.48
C LEU A 76 -2.32 29.91 -19.70
N GLY A 77 -3.34 30.35 -20.44
CA GLY A 77 -3.22 31.23 -21.61
C GLY A 77 -2.70 30.56 -22.89
N ASP A 78 -2.73 31.30 -24.01
CA ASP A 78 -2.20 30.88 -25.33
C ASP A 78 -0.68 30.63 -25.36
N ASN A 79 0.03 30.83 -24.24
CA ASN A 79 1.49 30.74 -24.18
C ASN A 79 2.00 29.33 -23.79
N GLY A 80 1.11 28.35 -23.63
CA GLY A 80 1.48 26.95 -23.42
C GLY A 80 2.08 26.60 -22.05
N SER A 81 2.08 27.54 -21.09
CA SER A 81 2.60 27.31 -19.74
C SER A 81 1.72 26.32 -18.98
N SER A 82 2.21 25.10 -18.79
CA SER A 82 1.61 24.08 -17.92
C SER A 82 1.95 24.36 -16.46
N TRP A 83 0.95 24.50 -15.59
CA TRP A 83 1.13 24.70 -14.16
C TRP A 83 0.48 23.57 -13.37
N GLY A 84 1.17 23.11 -12.31
CA GLY A 84 0.63 22.15 -11.34
C GLY A 84 0.35 20.73 -11.84
N GLY A 85 0.84 20.36 -13.03
CA GLY A 85 0.78 18.99 -13.55
C GLY A 85 1.99 18.16 -13.13
N GLY A 86 1.82 16.83 -13.08
CA GLY A 86 2.90 15.88 -12.78
C GLY A 86 2.55 14.87 -11.68
N THR A 87 3.53 14.02 -11.35
CA THR A 87 3.44 13.07 -10.23
C THR A 87 3.95 13.71 -8.95
N HIS A 88 3.21 13.53 -7.87
CA HIS A 88 3.51 14.09 -6.56
C HIS A 88 3.54 12.98 -5.49
N PRO A 89 4.41 13.14 -4.48
CA PRO A 89 4.45 12.19 -3.39
C PRO A 89 3.17 12.28 -2.54
N VAL A 90 2.80 11.15 -1.97
CA VAL A 90 1.68 11.05 -1.03
C VAL A 90 2.07 10.17 0.15
N LEU A 91 1.77 10.65 1.34
CA LEU A 91 1.89 9.87 2.56
C LEU A 91 0.63 9.00 2.68
N VAL A 92 0.83 7.69 2.75
CA VAL A 92 -0.26 6.72 2.88
C VAL A 92 -0.08 5.87 4.12
N ARG A 93 -1.20 5.51 4.74
CA ARG A 93 -1.29 4.41 5.70
C ARG A 93 -1.97 3.23 5.01
N GLN A 94 -1.22 2.16 4.82
CA GLN A 94 -1.71 0.94 4.19
C GLN A 94 -1.81 -0.17 5.22
N TRP A 95 -2.87 -0.98 5.11
CA TRP A 95 -3.09 -2.10 5.99
C TRP A 95 -3.78 -3.26 5.29
N TRP A 96 -3.57 -4.48 5.78
CA TRP A 96 -4.33 -5.64 5.34
C TRP A 96 -4.43 -6.70 6.43
N ASP A 97 -5.47 -7.51 6.35
CA ASP A 97 -5.67 -8.67 7.18
C ASP A 97 -5.00 -9.91 6.53
N PRO A 98 -4.11 -10.62 7.23
CA PRO A 98 -3.35 -11.73 6.67
C PRO A 98 -4.18 -13.00 6.41
N VAL A 99 -5.41 -13.09 6.94
CA VAL A 99 -6.29 -14.25 6.80
C VAL A 99 -7.24 -14.06 5.62
N THR A 100 -7.94 -12.93 5.60
CA THR A 100 -8.92 -12.59 4.56
C THR A 100 -8.28 -11.99 3.33
N LEU A 101 -7.02 -11.54 3.42
CA LEU A 101 -6.28 -10.86 2.37
C LEU A 101 -6.93 -9.55 1.88
N ALA A 102 -7.92 -9.05 2.63
CA ALA A 102 -8.54 -7.76 2.39
C ALA A 102 -7.75 -6.64 3.08
N GLY A 103 -7.64 -5.50 2.40
CA GLY A 103 -6.89 -4.36 2.90
C GLY A 103 -7.44 -3.02 2.46
N GLY A 104 -6.77 -1.97 2.94
CA GLY A 104 -7.10 -0.59 2.63
C GLY A 104 -5.88 0.31 2.62
N VAL A 105 -6.02 1.42 1.91
CA VAL A 105 -5.06 2.51 1.83
C VAL A 105 -5.79 3.79 2.22
N ASP A 106 -5.30 4.43 3.27
CA ASP A 106 -5.68 5.78 3.66
C ASP A 106 -4.63 6.75 3.12
N PHE A 107 -5.04 7.72 2.32
CA PHE A 107 -4.17 8.81 1.88
C PHE A 107 -4.23 9.92 2.93
N LEU A 108 -3.10 10.17 3.59
CA LEU A 108 -3.03 11.08 4.73
C LEU A 108 -2.72 12.52 4.29
N GLU A 109 -1.67 12.68 3.48
CA GLU A 109 -1.17 13.99 3.07
C GLU A 109 -0.53 13.91 1.68
N SER A 110 -0.68 14.95 0.87
CA SER A 110 0.07 15.13 -0.37
C SER A 110 0.37 16.61 -0.60
N SER A 111 1.51 16.89 -1.22
CA SER A 111 1.84 18.22 -1.73
C SER A 111 1.21 18.52 -3.10
N ALA A 112 0.37 17.62 -3.61
CA ALA A 112 -0.28 17.74 -4.91
C ALA A 112 -1.23 18.95 -4.94
N PRO A 113 -1.08 19.89 -5.91
CA PRO A 113 -1.95 21.05 -6.01
C PRO A 113 -3.40 20.71 -6.39
N CYS A 114 -3.62 19.53 -6.98
CA CYS A 114 -4.95 19.04 -7.34
C CYS A 114 -5.71 18.36 -6.19
N GLY A 115 -5.05 18.16 -5.03
CA GLY A 115 -5.63 17.45 -3.89
C GLY A 115 -5.80 15.93 -4.12
N ILE A 116 -6.39 15.25 -3.14
CA ILE A 116 -6.66 13.80 -3.20
C ILE A 116 -8.19 13.61 -3.20
N PRO A 117 -8.82 13.29 -4.34
CA PRO A 117 -10.27 13.24 -4.44
C PRO A 117 -10.90 12.08 -3.67
N ASN A 118 -10.15 10.99 -3.48
CA ASN A 118 -10.59 9.84 -2.69
C ASN A 118 -9.53 9.45 -1.65
N PRO A 119 -9.69 9.86 -0.38
CA PRO A 119 -8.68 9.62 0.65
C PRO A 119 -8.68 8.17 1.18
N HIS A 120 -9.59 7.31 0.71
CA HIS A 120 -9.62 5.91 1.12
C HIS A 120 -9.88 4.98 -0.06
N ASN A 121 -9.02 3.97 -0.24
CA ASN A 121 -9.22 2.93 -1.25
C ASN A 121 -9.08 1.55 -0.63
N SER A 122 -9.93 0.61 -1.05
CA SER A 122 -9.83 -0.79 -0.66
C SER A 122 -9.07 -1.59 -1.71
N PHE A 123 -8.45 -2.68 -1.26
CA PHE A 123 -7.82 -3.65 -2.15
C PHE A 123 -7.95 -5.07 -1.60
N THR A 124 -7.73 -6.04 -2.48
CA THR A 124 -7.63 -7.46 -2.11
C THR A 124 -6.29 -8.00 -2.60
N LEU A 125 -5.66 -8.88 -1.82
CA LEU A 125 -4.53 -9.67 -2.24
C LEU A 125 -5.02 -11.06 -2.68
N VAL A 126 -4.69 -11.46 -3.89
CA VAL A 126 -5.00 -12.79 -4.42
C VAL A 126 -3.72 -13.58 -4.53
N LYS A 127 -3.61 -14.73 -3.85
CA LYS A 127 -2.39 -15.53 -3.89
C LYS A 127 -2.18 -16.10 -5.30
N VAL A 128 -0.99 -15.89 -5.86
CA VAL A 128 -0.54 -16.46 -7.11
C VAL A 128 0.28 -17.71 -6.78
N GLY A 129 -0.38 -18.88 -6.78
CA GLY A 129 0.24 -20.17 -6.46
C GLY A 129 -0.22 -20.78 -5.14
#